data_AF-F9Q636-F1
#
_entry.id   AF-F9Q636-F1
#
_cell.length_a   1.000
_cell.length_b   1.000
_cell.length_c   1.000
_cell.angle_alpha   90.00
_cell.angle_beta   90.00
_cell.angle_gamma   90.00
#
_symmetry.space_group_name_H-M   'P 1'
#
loop_
_entity.id
_entity.type
_entity.pdbx_description
1 polymer ?
#
loop_
_entity_poly.entity_id
_entity_poly.type
_entity_poly.pdbx_seq_one_letter_code
_entity_poly.pdbx_strand_id
1 'polypeptide(L)'
;MALLYAPQKKPQTIHTITAEILDLDYQGLGVAKVNGKTWFIENALPGEKVIARVTEEKRQYGLAVAQKWLQKNTQRLTPACGYYKYCGGCQGQHIPLEMQCQAKQKALFSRLSKLQREPIELMPMISGAQWGYRRRIRLSLLWNAKNKCLDMGFRQKNSNQLVAIQQCLVTEPALNNLLPKLTSLLSQFSQPKQLGHIELVNADNGIAMLLRYSRELNASDRQRLCHFAQVEGIHLFLQSDNGIERFYGEEPAYQLNDGSRLQFDIRDFIQVNGPLNQQMITTALDWLELQANDRVLDLFCGMGNFTLPLSRLAGVVVGVEGVQEMVIKAEQNAIANHCLNIQFYQTDLSASFVDKPWAREHFNKILLDPPRSGAAFALQALCDLNAEKILYVSCNPATLVRDAEILCNAGYRIQRTAMIDMFPHTAHLESITLFSKS
;
A
#
# COMPACT_ATOMS: atom_id res chain seq x y z
N MET A 1 -18.84 -33.42 -25.09
CA MET A 1 -18.25 -33.84 -23.80
C MET A 1 -16.98 -33.03 -23.58
N ALA A 2 -17.06 -31.94 -22.82
CA ALA A 2 -15.89 -31.16 -22.46
C ALA A 2 -15.15 -31.88 -21.31
N LEU A 3 -13.93 -32.34 -21.59
CA LEU A 3 -13.04 -32.91 -20.58
C LEU A 3 -12.60 -31.79 -19.63
N LEU A 4 -13.27 -31.71 -18.49
CA LEU A 4 -12.84 -30.92 -17.34
C LEU A 4 -11.57 -31.57 -16.77
N TYR A 5 -10.40 -31.10 -17.21
CA TYR A 5 -9.13 -31.47 -16.59
C TYR A 5 -9.00 -30.71 -15.27
N ALA A 6 -9.57 -31.26 -14.20
CA ALA A 6 -9.28 -30.80 -12.85
C ALA A 6 -7.86 -31.27 -12.48
N PRO A 7 -6.89 -30.37 -12.23
CA PRO A 7 -5.55 -30.79 -11.83
C PRO A 7 -5.64 -31.54 -10.50
N GLN A 8 -5.30 -32.83 -10.52
CA GLN A 8 -5.17 -33.64 -9.31
C GLN A 8 -4.08 -33.02 -8.43
N LYS A 9 -4.45 -32.55 -7.22
CA LYS A 9 -3.48 -32.18 -6.18
C LYS A 9 -2.68 -33.44 -5.83
N LYS A 10 -1.44 -33.52 -6.31
CA LYS A 10 -0.49 -34.53 -5.84
C LYS A 10 -0.38 -34.44 -4.31
N PRO A 11 -0.41 -35.56 -3.57
CA PRO A 11 -0.21 -35.54 -2.13
C PRO A 11 1.16 -34.92 -1.84
N GLN A 12 1.17 -33.83 -1.07
CA GLN A 12 2.42 -33.22 -0.61
C GLN A 12 3.06 -34.17 0.41
N THR A 13 4.10 -34.88 0.01
CA THR A 13 5.01 -35.53 0.96
C THR A 13 5.63 -34.45 1.84
N ILE A 14 5.11 -34.33 3.06
CA ILE A 14 5.64 -33.45 4.10
C ILE A 14 7.03 -33.99 4.45
N HIS A 15 8.04 -33.40 3.84
CA HIS A 15 9.42 -33.64 4.20
C HIS A 15 10.05 -32.32 4.64
N THR A 16 11.11 -32.45 5.43
CA THR A 16 11.86 -31.33 5.96
C THR A 16 13.20 -31.22 5.27
N ILE A 17 13.74 -30.00 5.26
CA ILE A 17 15.11 -29.72 4.83
C ILE A 17 15.85 -29.08 6.00
N THR A 18 17.15 -29.35 6.09
CA THR A 18 18.06 -28.59 6.95
C THR A 18 18.73 -27.53 6.10
N ALA A 19 18.62 -26.27 6.50
CA ALA A 19 19.13 -25.14 5.73
C ALA A 19 19.90 -24.19 6.64
N GLU A 20 21.03 -23.70 6.13
CA GLU A 20 21.73 -22.53 6.65
C GLU A 20 21.28 -21.31 5.86
N ILE A 21 20.82 -20.28 6.57
CA ILE A 21 20.26 -19.09 5.96
C ILE A 21 21.38 -18.10 5.68
N LEU A 22 21.51 -17.71 4.41
CA LEU A 22 22.60 -16.89 3.91
C LEU A 22 22.24 -15.41 3.83
N ASP A 23 20.99 -15.10 3.49
CA ASP A 23 20.52 -13.73 3.25
C ASP A 23 19.00 -13.62 3.49
N LEU A 24 18.44 -12.42 3.31
CA LEU A 24 17.01 -12.18 3.22
C LEU A 24 16.63 -11.68 1.83
N ASP A 25 15.48 -12.13 1.32
CA ASP A 25 14.85 -11.47 0.18
C ASP A 25 14.09 -10.20 0.64
N TYR A 26 13.60 -9.42 -0.34
CA TYR A 26 12.87 -8.18 -0.05
C TYR A 26 11.56 -8.39 0.71
N GLN A 27 11.03 -9.62 0.74
CA GLN A 27 9.80 -9.99 1.43
C GLN A 27 10.07 -10.44 2.88
N GLY A 28 11.34 -10.49 3.29
CA GLY A 28 11.76 -10.99 4.60
C GLY A 28 11.78 -12.51 4.70
N LEU A 29 11.90 -13.22 3.58
CA LEU A 29 12.13 -14.67 3.56
C LEU A 29 13.63 -14.96 3.59
N GLY A 30 14.03 -15.88 4.48
CA GLY A 30 15.41 -16.36 4.55
C GLY A 30 15.79 -17.08 3.26
N VAL A 31 16.92 -16.72 2.67
CA VAL A 31 17.45 -17.31 1.44
C VAL A 31 18.52 -18.33 1.79
N ALA A 32 18.37 -19.56 1.33
CA ALA A 32 19.34 -20.63 1.51
C ALA A 32 19.66 -21.33 0.17
N LYS A 33 20.82 -21.97 0.10
CA LYS A 33 21.17 -22.90 -0.99
C LYS A 33 21.34 -24.30 -0.42
N VAL A 34 20.50 -25.24 -0.85
CA VAL A 34 20.57 -26.64 -0.44
C VAL A 34 20.71 -27.49 -1.70
N ASN A 35 21.82 -28.23 -1.81
CA ASN A 35 22.15 -29.05 -2.98
C ASN A 35 22.06 -28.27 -4.32
N GLY A 36 22.55 -27.03 -4.32
CA GLY A 36 22.52 -26.15 -5.50
C GLY A 36 21.17 -25.48 -5.81
N LYS A 37 20.08 -25.87 -5.13
CA LYS A 37 18.75 -25.25 -5.28
C LYS A 37 18.56 -24.09 -4.30
N THR A 38 17.98 -22.99 -4.77
CA THR A 38 17.60 -21.85 -3.92
C THR A 38 16.31 -22.12 -3.16
N TRP A 39 16.30 -21.81 -1.86
CA TRP A 39 15.14 -21.95 -0.98
C TRP A 39 14.79 -20.62 -0.35
N PHE A 40 13.51 -20.27 -0.35
CA PHE A 40 12.96 -19.14 0.39
C PHE A 40 12.20 -19.67 1.61
N ILE A 41 12.68 -19.31 2.80
CA ILE A 41 12.30 -19.91 4.06
C ILE A 41 11.67 -18.84 4.96
N GLU A 42 10.37 -18.96 5.20
CA GLU A 42 9.67 -18.10 6.13
C GLU A 42 10.14 -18.35 7.57
N ASN A 43 10.11 -17.28 8.38
CA ASN A 43 10.46 -17.31 9.79
C ASN A 43 11.94 -17.71 10.01
N ALA A 44 12.84 -17.24 9.15
CA ALA A 44 14.26 -17.57 9.22
C ALA A 44 15.12 -16.32 8.93
N LEU A 45 16.15 -16.09 9.73
CA LEU A 45 17.08 -14.95 9.59
C LEU A 45 18.44 -15.41 9.08
N PRO A 46 19.24 -14.53 8.45
CA PRO A 46 20.62 -14.82 8.06
C PRO A 46 21.44 -15.29 9.26
N GLY A 47 22.33 -16.26 9.05
CA GLY A 47 23.14 -16.89 10.09
C GLY A 47 22.40 -17.93 10.94
N GLU A 48 21.10 -18.17 10.70
CA GLU A 48 20.39 -19.26 11.35
C GLU A 48 20.62 -20.60 10.63
N LYS A 49 20.61 -21.68 11.42
CA LYS A 49 20.50 -23.04 10.90
C LYS A 49 19.17 -23.63 11.34
N VAL A 50 18.32 -24.00 10.39
CA VAL A 50 16.93 -24.38 10.65
C VAL A 50 16.59 -25.73 10.03
N ILE A 51 15.66 -26.45 10.67
CA ILE A 51 14.88 -27.50 10.03
C ILE A 51 13.57 -26.84 9.58
N ALA A 52 13.35 -26.82 8.27
CA ALA A 52 12.22 -26.18 7.63
C ALA A 52 11.32 -27.21 6.95
N ARG A 53 10.01 -27.03 7.08
CA ARG A 53 9.00 -27.84 6.38
C ARG A 53 8.77 -27.27 4.99
N VAL A 54 8.95 -28.11 3.98
CA VAL A 54 8.69 -27.74 2.58
C VAL A 54 7.19 -27.49 2.39
N THR A 55 6.85 -26.34 1.80
CA THR A 55 5.48 -25.97 1.43
C THR A 55 5.26 -26.05 -0.08
N GLU A 56 6.31 -25.80 -0.86
CA GLU A 56 6.30 -25.89 -2.31
C GLU A 56 7.69 -26.22 -2.81
N GLU A 57 7.78 -27.08 -3.83
CA GLU A 57 9.05 -27.38 -4.47
C GLU A 57 8.91 -27.31 -5.99
N LYS A 58 9.73 -26.46 -6.60
CA LYS A 58 9.85 -26.30 -8.06
C LYS A 58 11.24 -26.72 -8.50
N ARG A 59 11.45 -26.71 -9.82
CA ARG A 59 12.74 -27.06 -10.43
C ARG A 59 13.84 -26.08 -10.01
N GLN A 60 13.57 -24.78 -10.04
CA GLN A 60 14.57 -23.74 -9.81
C GLN A 60 14.63 -23.25 -8.36
N TYR A 61 13.53 -23.35 -7.62
CA TYR A 61 13.45 -22.88 -6.24
C TYR A 61 12.50 -23.74 -5.40
N GLY A 62 12.57 -23.60 -4.08
CA GLY A 62 11.59 -24.15 -3.15
C GLY A 62 11.15 -23.11 -2.12
N LEU A 63 9.96 -23.33 -1.55
CA LEU A 63 9.41 -22.57 -0.43
C LEU A 63 9.32 -23.48 0.79
N ALA A 64 9.69 -22.95 1.95
CA ALA A 64 9.60 -23.67 3.20
C ALA A 64 9.28 -22.73 4.37
N VAL A 65 8.93 -23.30 5.52
CA VAL A 65 8.71 -22.56 6.77
C VAL A 65 9.57 -23.19 7.87
N ALA A 66 10.39 -22.39 8.54
CA ALA A 66 11.20 -22.85 9.66
C ALA A 66 10.31 -23.38 10.80
N GLN A 67 10.63 -24.59 11.30
CA GLN A 67 9.91 -25.22 12.42
C GLN A 67 10.80 -25.39 13.65
N LYS A 68 12.10 -25.63 13.46
CA LYS A 68 13.08 -25.80 14.53
C LYS A 68 14.36 -25.05 14.16
N TRP A 69 14.91 -24.31 15.12
CA TRP A 69 16.19 -23.60 14.98
C TRP A 69 17.25 -24.40 15.71
N LEU A 70 18.21 -24.92 14.96
CA LEU A 70 19.41 -25.59 15.49
C LEU A 70 20.43 -24.55 15.95
N GLN A 71 20.46 -23.41 15.25
CA GLN A 71 21.22 -22.21 15.62
C GLN A 71 20.33 -21.00 15.35
N LYS A 72 20.09 -20.18 16.38
CA LYS A 72 19.33 -18.93 16.26
C LYS A 72 20.28 -17.74 16.10
N ASN A 73 19.85 -16.76 15.34
CA ASN A 73 20.52 -15.47 15.26
C ASN A 73 20.24 -14.69 16.56
N THR A 74 21.25 -14.09 17.17
CA THR A 74 21.15 -13.36 18.44
C THR A 74 20.32 -12.08 18.33
N GLN A 75 20.18 -11.52 17.13
CA GLN A 75 19.36 -10.34 16.84
C GLN A 75 17.88 -10.71 16.54
N ARG A 76 17.52 -11.99 16.46
CA ARG A 76 16.12 -12.40 16.24
C ARG A 76 15.22 -11.81 17.33
N LEU A 77 14.14 -11.18 16.90
CA LEU A 77 13.14 -10.62 17.80
C LEU A 77 12.02 -11.61 18.08
N THR A 78 11.45 -11.51 19.28
CA THR A 78 10.15 -12.11 19.57
C THR A 78 9.05 -11.18 19.05
N PRO A 79 8.15 -11.64 18.17
CA PRO A 79 7.06 -10.82 17.67
C PRO A 79 6.22 -10.21 18.81
N ALA A 80 6.06 -8.89 18.79
CA ALA A 80 5.32 -8.16 19.83
C ALA A 80 3.81 -8.39 19.73
N CYS A 81 3.27 -8.61 18.52
CA CYS A 81 1.85 -8.82 18.32
C CYS A 81 1.44 -10.26 18.65
N GLY A 82 0.52 -10.44 19.61
CA GLY A 82 -0.01 -11.75 19.98
C GLY A 82 -0.74 -12.49 18.83
N TYR A 83 -1.15 -11.77 17.78
CA TYR A 83 -1.80 -12.34 16.61
C TYR A 83 -0.83 -12.72 15.47
N TYR A 84 0.46 -12.36 15.59
CA TYR A 84 1.44 -12.44 14.50
C TYR A 84 1.54 -13.84 13.87
N LYS A 85 1.42 -14.90 14.68
CA LYS A 85 1.51 -16.29 14.20
C LYS A 85 0.43 -16.66 13.18
N TYR A 86 -0.73 -16.01 13.23
CA TYR A 86 -1.90 -16.41 12.43
C TYR A 86 -2.36 -15.32 11.47
N CYS A 87 -2.28 -14.05 11.87
CA CYS A 87 -2.74 -12.90 11.09
C CYS A 87 -1.91 -12.75 9.81
N GLY A 88 -2.57 -12.58 8.67
CA GLY A 88 -1.90 -12.37 7.39
C GLY A 88 -1.29 -10.98 7.19
N GLY A 89 -1.49 -10.06 8.14
CA GLY A 89 -1.14 -8.63 7.97
C GLY A 89 0.35 -8.31 8.06
N CYS A 90 1.08 -8.92 9.00
CA CYS A 90 2.53 -8.67 9.21
C CYS A 90 3.32 -9.94 8.92
N GLN A 91 4.49 -9.80 8.29
CA GLN A 91 5.38 -10.92 7.94
C GLN A 91 6.76 -10.81 8.63
N GLY A 92 7.18 -9.62 9.05
CA GLY A 92 8.57 -9.36 9.47
C GLY A 92 8.81 -9.13 10.97
N GLN A 93 7.86 -9.31 11.89
CA GLN A 93 8.05 -8.90 13.31
C GLN A 93 9.15 -9.66 14.06
N HIS A 94 9.62 -10.79 13.54
CA HIS A 94 10.74 -11.56 14.11
C HIS A 94 12.11 -11.06 13.62
N ILE A 95 12.13 -10.15 12.64
CA ILE A 95 13.31 -9.58 12.00
C ILE A 95 13.51 -8.16 12.55
N PRO A 96 14.73 -7.78 13.00
CA PRO A 96 15.05 -6.38 13.30
C PRO A 96 14.62 -5.45 12.16
N LEU A 97 14.01 -4.31 12.49
CA LEU A 97 13.49 -3.39 11.48
C LEU A 97 14.57 -2.94 10.49
N GLU A 98 15.76 -2.61 10.99
CA GLU A 98 16.90 -2.22 10.15
C GLU A 98 17.25 -3.29 9.11
N MET A 99 17.22 -4.56 9.50
CA MET A 99 17.49 -5.69 8.60
C MET A 99 16.38 -5.85 7.54
N GLN A 100 15.11 -5.55 7.89
CA GLN A 100 14.03 -5.50 6.90
C GLN A 100 14.29 -4.38 5.87
N CYS A 101 14.65 -3.19 6.34
CA CYS A 101 14.96 -2.03 5.50
C CYS A 101 16.14 -2.30 4.56
N GLN A 102 17.24 -2.84 5.10
CA GLN A 102 18.43 -3.19 4.33
C GLN A 102 18.13 -4.23 3.23
N ALA A 103 17.36 -5.28 3.55
CA ALA A 103 16.98 -6.30 2.57
C ALA A 103 16.14 -5.71 1.43
N LYS A 104 15.16 -4.87 1.77
CA LYS A 104 14.33 -4.13 0.80
C LYS A 104 15.18 -3.22 -0.09
N GLN A 105 16.06 -2.41 0.51
CA GLN A 105 16.92 -1.48 -0.22
C GLN A 105 17.86 -2.21 -1.17
N LYS A 106 18.57 -3.23 -0.68
CA LYS A 106 19.51 -4.03 -1.47
C LYS A 106 18.82 -4.68 -2.67
N ALA A 107 17.63 -5.24 -2.47
CA ALA A 107 16.91 -5.95 -3.52
C ALA A 107 16.49 -5.06 -4.69
N LEU A 108 15.97 -3.85 -4.42
CA LEU A 108 15.59 -2.92 -5.49
C LEU A 108 16.82 -2.27 -6.13
N PHE A 109 17.73 -1.73 -5.31
CA PHE A 109 18.90 -1.01 -5.81
C PHE A 109 19.77 -1.88 -6.72
N SER A 110 20.06 -3.13 -6.31
CA SER A 110 20.87 -4.07 -7.12
C SER A 110 20.28 -4.41 -8.50
N ARG A 111 18.97 -4.21 -8.70
CA ARG A 111 18.31 -4.38 -10.00
C ARG A 111 18.38 -3.10 -10.82
N LEU A 112 18.12 -1.94 -10.20
CA LEU A 112 18.21 -0.64 -10.87
C LEU A 112 19.63 -0.34 -11.34
N SER A 113 20.65 -0.60 -10.51
CA SER A 113 22.07 -0.38 -10.87
C SER A 113 22.58 -1.22 -12.04
N LYS A 114 21.80 -2.22 -12.51
CA LYS A 114 22.14 -3.02 -13.69
C LYS A 114 21.57 -2.44 -15.00
N LEU A 115 20.69 -1.45 -14.90
CA LEU A 115 20.02 -0.85 -16.06
C LEU A 115 20.86 0.22 -16.77
N GLN A 116 21.87 0.76 -16.10
CA GLN A 116 22.76 1.79 -16.64
C GLN A 116 24.19 1.62 -16.11
N ARG A 117 25.17 2.28 -16.73
CA ARG A 117 26.57 2.23 -16.30
C ARG A 117 26.88 3.32 -15.28
N GLU A 118 26.25 4.47 -15.43
CA GLU A 118 26.41 5.64 -14.60
C GLU A 118 25.90 5.34 -13.19
N PRO A 119 26.62 5.81 -12.15
CA PRO A 119 26.22 5.55 -10.78
C PRO A 119 24.84 6.18 -10.48
N ILE A 120 24.00 5.41 -9.80
CA ILE A 120 22.74 5.89 -9.24
C ILE A 120 23.01 6.32 -7.80
N GLU A 121 22.60 7.53 -7.44
CA GLU A 121 22.66 7.99 -6.06
C GLU A 121 21.59 7.27 -5.22
N LEU A 122 22.02 6.38 -4.32
CA LEU A 122 21.13 5.73 -3.36
C LEU A 122 20.92 6.64 -2.16
N MET A 123 19.72 7.21 -2.08
CA MET A 123 19.33 8.10 -0.99
C MET A 123 18.95 7.28 0.25
N PRO A 124 19.08 7.85 1.46
CA PRO A 124 18.61 7.22 2.68
C PRO A 124 17.15 6.77 2.57
N MET A 125 16.81 5.63 3.17
CA MET A 125 15.43 5.15 3.18
C MET A 125 14.55 6.10 3.99
N ILE A 126 13.44 6.50 3.40
CA ILE A 126 12.40 7.26 4.07
C ILE A 126 11.68 6.30 5.01
N SER A 127 11.85 6.50 6.32
CA SER A 127 11.38 5.58 7.36
C SER A 127 10.76 6.35 8.53
N GLY A 128 9.92 5.66 9.30
CA GLY A 128 9.17 6.27 10.39
C GLY A 128 8.90 5.29 11.52
N ALA A 129 7.87 5.57 12.32
CA ALA A 129 7.45 4.68 13.40
C ALA A 129 7.07 3.30 12.87
N GLN A 130 7.60 2.25 13.48
CA GLN A 130 7.30 0.86 13.12
C GLN A 130 5.90 0.39 13.60
N TRP A 131 5.35 1.09 14.60
CA TRP A 131 4.04 0.85 15.21
C TRP A 131 3.17 2.10 15.12
N GLY A 132 1.85 1.92 15.21
CA GLY A 132 0.93 3.05 15.29
C GLY A 132 0.94 3.96 14.06
N TYR A 133 1.36 3.48 12.90
CA TYR A 133 1.49 4.31 11.67
C TYR A 133 0.27 4.21 10.76
N ARG A 134 -0.54 3.15 10.90
CA ARG A 134 -1.58 2.80 9.95
C ARG A 134 -2.89 3.52 10.31
N ARG A 135 -3.16 4.61 9.59
CA ARG A 135 -4.36 5.46 9.75
C ARG A 135 -5.61 4.91 9.07
N ARG A 136 -5.51 3.80 8.33
CA ARG A 136 -6.65 3.15 7.66
C ARG A 136 -6.61 1.64 7.76
N ILE A 137 -7.70 1.04 8.25
CA ILE A 137 -7.86 -0.42 8.34
C ILE A 137 -9.22 -0.88 7.83
N ARG A 138 -9.27 -2.10 7.33
CA ARG A 138 -10.49 -2.80 6.96
C ARG A 138 -10.57 -4.13 7.68
N LEU A 139 -11.57 -4.28 8.55
CA LEU A 139 -11.81 -5.45 9.38
C LEU A 139 -12.98 -6.23 8.81
N SER A 140 -12.78 -7.52 8.54
CA SER A 140 -13.89 -8.38 8.13
C SER A 140 -14.71 -8.77 9.36
N LEU A 141 -16.02 -8.88 9.16
CA LEU A 141 -16.98 -9.35 10.15
C LEU A 141 -17.48 -10.72 9.72
N LEU A 142 -17.44 -11.70 10.61
CA LEU A 142 -17.87 -13.06 10.30
C LEU A 142 -18.59 -13.70 11.49
N TRP A 143 -19.82 -14.17 11.26
CA TRP A 143 -20.54 -14.93 12.28
C TRP A 143 -19.92 -16.31 12.50
N ASN A 144 -19.47 -16.56 13.73
CA ASN A 144 -18.94 -17.83 14.16
C ASN A 144 -20.06 -18.69 14.77
N ALA A 145 -20.59 -19.63 13.98
CA ALA A 145 -21.69 -20.49 14.43
C ALA A 145 -21.31 -21.41 15.60
N LYS A 146 -20.04 -21.77 15.76
CA LYS A 146 -19.58 -22.66 16.84
C LYS A 146 -19.61 -21.94 18.19
N ASN A 147 -19.08 -20.73 18.21
CA ASN A 147 -18.98 -19.92 19.43
C ASN A 147 -20.18 -18.99 19.65
N LYS A 148 -21.11 -18.94 18.69
CA LYS A 148 -22.27 -18.05 18.66
C LYS A 148 -21.90 -16.58 18.88
N CYS A 149 -20.81 -16.13 18.26
CA CYS A 149 -20.31 -14.77 18.35
C CYS A 149 -19.98 -14.21 16.95
N LEU A 150 -19.87 -12.89 16.84
CA LEU A 150 -19.34 -12.23 15.66
C LEU A 150 -17.83 -12.04 15.83
N ASP A 151 -17.04 -12.64 14.95
CA ASP A 151 -15.60 -12.42 14.90
C ASP A 151 -15.33 -11.15 14.05
N MET A 152 -14.50 -10.24 14.59
CA MET A 152 -14.03 -9.04 13.90
C MET A 152 -12.51 -9.06 13.80
N GLY A 153 -11.97 -8.93 12.60
CA GLY A 153 -10.52 -8.87 12.43
C GLY A 153 -10.01 -9.06 11.01
N PHE A 154 -8.83 -9.65 10.89
CA PHE A 154 -8.14 -9.84 9.61
C PHE A 154 -8.17 -11.29 9.18
N ARG A 155 -7.93 -11.52 7.88
CA ARG A 155 -7.75 -12.87 7.36
C ARG A 155 -6.44 -13.48 7.85
N GLN A 156 -6.47 -14.78 8.08
CA GLN A 156 -5.27 -15.58 8.29
C GLN A 156 -4.41 -15.60 7.02
N LYS A 157 -3.11 -15.86 7.19
CA LYS A 157 -2.19 -16.02 6.07
C LYS A 157 -2.69 -17.14 5.13
N ASN A 158 -2.81 -16.83 3.83
CA ASN A 158 -3.22 -17.79 2.78
C ASN A 158 -4.54 -18.52 3.08
N SER A 159 -5.47 -17.88 3.77
CA SER A 159 -6.72 -18.50 4.21
C SER A 159 -7.86 -17.48 4.26
N ASN A 160 -9.09 -17.95 4.08
CA ASN A 160 -10.30 -17.15 4.27
C ASN A 160 -10.78 -17.14 5.72
N GLN A 161 -10.10 -17.86 6.62
CA GLN A 161 -10.41 -17.84 8.04
C GLN A 161 -10.03 -16.51 8.67
N LEU A 162 -10.81 -16.08 9.66
CA LEU A 162 -10.56 -14.85 10.39
C LEU A 162 -9.63 -15.11 11.59
N VAL A 163 -8.85 -14.09 11.94
CA VAL A 163 -8.25 -13.90 13.26
C VAL A 163 -9.02 -12.78 13.92
N ALA A 164 -9.82 -13.10 14.94
CA ALA A 164 -10.49 -12.10 15.76
C ALA A 164 -9.42 -11.32 16.55
N ILE A 165 -9.48 -9.98 16.48
CA ILE A 165 -8.49 -9.12 17.15
C ILE A 165 -9.18 -8.09 18.04
N GLN A 166 -8.46 -7.66 19.07
CA GLN A 166 -8.86 -6.57 19.98
C GLN A 166 -7.89 -5.39 19.90
N GLN A 167 -6.75 -5.58 19.23
CA GLN A 167 -5.70 -4.58 19.03
C GLN A 167 -4.87 -4.95 17.80
N CYS A 168 -4.23 -3.97 17.19
CA CYS A 168 -3.28 -4.15 16.11
C CYS A 168 -2.12 -3.15 16.26
N LEU A 169 -0.92 -3.62 16.58
CA LEU A 169 0.20 -2.74 16.93
C LEU A 169 0.60 -1.75 15.83
N VAL A 170 0.35 -2.07 14.55
CA VAL A 170 0.64 -1.16 13.44
C VAL A 170 -0.44 -0.10 13.22
N THR A 171 -1.64 -0.32 13.74
CA THR A 171 -2.77 0.62 13.64
C THR A 171 -2.60 1.80 14.58
N GLU A 172 -2.99 2.99 14.15
CA GLU A 172 -2.94 4.19 14.99
C GLU A 172 -3.71 4.02 16.32
N PRO A 173 -3.23 4.59 17.43
CA PRO A 173 -3.84 4.45 18.75
C PRO A 173 -5.34 4.81 18.77
N ALA A 174 -5.73 5.88 18.08
CA ALA A 174 -7.12 6.34 17.99
C ALA A 174 -8.07 5.24 17.46
N LEU A 175 -7.65 4.54 16.39
CA LEU A 175 -8.43 3.43 15.84
C LEU A 175 -8.36 2.17 16.71
N ASN A 176 -7.20 1.89 17.32
CA ASN A 176 -7.02 0.75 18.23
C ASN A 176 -7.96 0.84 19.45
N ASN A 177 -8.15 2.04 19.99
CA ASN A 177 -9.05 2.28 21.12
C ASN A 177 -10.51 1.93 20.81
N LEU A 178 -10.91 1.95 19.53
CA LEU A 178 -12.26 1.60 19.10
C LEU A 178 -12.48 0.09 18.96
N LEU A 179 -11.44 -0.73 18.75
CA LEU A 179 -11.62 -2.14 18.39
C LEU A 179 -12.36 -2.96 19.45
N PRO A 180 -12.05 -2.86 20.76
CA PRO A 180 -12.82 -3.57 21.78
C PRO A 180 -14.25 -3.03 21.92
N LYS A 181 -14.42 -1.71 21.78
CA LYS A 181 -15.73 -1.06 21.87
C LYS A 181 -16.66 -1.49 20.73
N LEU A 182 -16.13 -1.55 19.51
CA LEU A 182 -16.85 -2.08 18.34
C LEU A 182 -17.20 -3.55 18.50
N THR A 183 -16.28 -4.37 19.03
CA THR A 183 -16.59 -5.78 19.34
C THR A 183 -17.80 -5.89 20.28
N SER A 184 -17.80 -5.09 21.36
CA SER A 184 -18.91 -5.03 22.32
C SER A 184 -20.22 -4.56 21.70
N LEU A 185 -20.18 -3.49 20.90
CA LEU A 185 -21.34 -2.95 20.18
C LEU A 185 -21.95 -4.02 19.25
N LEU A 186 -21.13 -4.62 18.38
CA LEU A 186 -21.61 -5.54 17.33
C LEU A 186 -22.08 -6.88 17.89
N SER A 187 -21.63 -7.27 19.09
CA SER A 187 -22.14 -8.47 19.77
C SER A 187 -23.62 -8.39 20.13
N GLN A 188 -24.16 -7.16 20.21
CA GLN A 188 -25.57 -6.89 20.56
C GLN A 188 -26.47 -6.75 19.33
N PHE A 189 -25.90 -6.89 18.12
CA PHE A 189 -26.68 -6.74 16.89
C PHE A 189 -27.70 -7.87 16.74
N SER A 190 -28.86 -7.49 16.21
CA SER A 190 -29.96 -8.43 16.00
C SER A 190 -29.70 -9.42 14.85
N GLN A 191 -28.97 -8.98 13.82
CA GLN A 191 -28.71 -9.74 12.60
C GLN A 191 -27.21 -9.77 12.22
N PRO A 192 -26.34 -10.30 13.09
CA PRO A 192 -24.89 -10.23 12.93
C PRO A 192 -24.37 -10.95 11.67
N LYS A 193 -25.15 -11.92 11.15
CA LYS A 193 -24.82 -12.66 9.92
C LYS A 193 -24.88 -11.81 8.65
N GLN A 194 -25.51 -10.63 8.69
CA GLN A 194 -25.65 -9.75 7.54
C GLN A 194 -24.52 -8.73 7.41
N LEU A 195 -23.69 -8.61 8.46
CA LEU A 195 -22.57 -7.69 8.48
C LEU A 195 -21.41 -8.23 7.63
N GLY A 196 -20.82 -7.37 6.82
CA GLY A 196 -19.71 -7.71 5.92
C GLY A 196 -18.35 -7.30 6.47
N HIS A 197 -18.12 -5.99 6.56
CA HIS A 197 -16.84 -5.45 7.03
C HIS A 197 -17.01 -4.05 7.59
N ILE A 198 -16.01 -3.63 8.38
CA ILE A 198 -15.85 -2.25 8.84
C ILE A 198 -14.58 -1.68 8.20
N GLU A 199 -14.66 -0.45 7.70
CA GLU A 199 -13.48 0.35 7.37
C GLU A 199 -13.37 1.49 8.38
N LEU A 200 -12.18 1.67 8.96
CA LEU A 200 -11.88 2.77 9.86
C LEU A 200 -10.76 3.60 9.26
N VAL A 201 -10.93 4.92 9.28
CA VAL A 201 -9.94 5.89 8.83
C VAL A 201 -9.78 6.94 9.92
N ASN A 202 -8.55 7.16 10.40
CA ASN A 202 -8.22 8.32 11.22
C ASN A 202 -7.86 9.46 10.27
N ALA A 203 -8.76 10.45 10.19
CA ALA A 203 -8.56 11.67 9.43
C ALA A 203 -8.32 12.84 10.40
N ASP A 204 -7.84 13.97 9.90
CA ASP A 204 -7.44 15.09 10.77
C ASP A 204 -8.66 15.79 11.39
N ASN A 205 -9.84 15.71 10.74
CA ASN A 205 -11.11 16.17 11.28
C ASN A 205 -11.90 15.09 12.06
N GLY A 206 -11.28 13.95 12.39
CA GLY A 206 -11.89 12.89 13.20
C GLY A 206 -11.87 11.51 12.54
N ILE A 207 -12.33 10.51 13.29
CA ILE A 207 -12.38 9.13 12.80
C ILE A 207 -13.61 8.96 11.90
N ALA A 208 -13.41 8.45 10.70
CA ALA A 208 -14.49 8.01 9.83
C ALA A 208 -14.63 6.48 9.86
N MET A 209 -15.87 6.01 9.95
CA MET A 209 -16.22 4.59 9.96
C MET A 209 -17.23 4.27 8.87
N LEU A 210 -16.91 3.28 8.03
CA LEU A 210 -17.86 2.66 7.11
C LEU A 210 -18.25 1.28 7.63
N LEU A 211 -19.55 1.03 7.82
CA LEU A 211 -20.08 -0.32 8.05
C LEU A 211 -20.75 -0.84 6.78
N ARG A 212 -20.22 -1.93 6.22
CA ARG A 212 -20.86 -2.69 5.13
C ARG A 212 -21.75 -3.78 5.70
N TYR A 213 -23.00 -3.81 5.25
CA TYR A 213 -23.98 -4.85 5.57
C TYR A 213 -24.81 -5.20 4.34
N SER A 214 -25.26 -6.44 4.23
CA SER A 214 -26.22 -6.91 3.22
C SER A 214 -27.64 -6.78 3.75
N ARG A 215 -28.64 -6.68 2.86
CA ARG A 215 -30.05 -6.49 3.24
C ARG A 215 -30.24 -5.22 4.09
N GLU A 216 -31.23 -5.21 4.99
CA GLU A 216 -31.58 -4.04 5.79
C GLU A 216 -31.13 -4.17 7.24
N LEU A 217 -30.50 -3.11 7.77
CA LEU A 217 -30.35 -2.94 9.21
C LEU A 217 -31.66 -2.43 9.81
N ASN A 218 -32.11 -3.07 10.89
CA ASN A 218 -33.29 -2.62 11.61
C ASN A 218 -33.04 -1.28 12.34
N ALA A 219 -34.14 -0.64 12.75
CA ALA A 219 -34.09 0.66 13.40
C ALA A 219 -33.29 0.66 14.71
N SER A 220 -33.35 -0.43 15.49
CA SER A 220 -32.64 -0.53 16.77
C SER A 220 -31.12 -0.56 16.58
N ASP A 221 -30.63 -1.35 15.62
CA ASP A 221 -29.20 -1.45 15.31
C ASP A 221 -28.68 -0.14 14.69
N ARG A 222 -29.47 0.51 13.84
CA ARG A 222 -29.17 1.86 13.33
C ARG A 222 -29.07 2.90 14.44
N GLN A 223 -29.99 2.88 15.41
CA GLN A 223 -29.95 3.80 16.55
C GLN A 223 -28.74 3.56 17.45
N ARG A 224 -28.37 2.29 17.71
CA ARG A 224 -27.14 1.95 18.45
C ARG A 224 -25.89 2.46 17.74
N LEU A 225 -25.81 2.32 16.41
CA LEU A 225 -24.70 2.86 15.62
C LEU A 225 -24.63 4.38 15.70
N CYS A 226 -25.77 5.07 15.56
CA CYS A 226 -25.82 6.53 15.69
C CYS A 226 -25.31 6.98 17.06
N HIS A 227 -25.83 6.37 18.12
CA HIS A 227 -25.45 6.70 19.48
C HIS A 227 -23.96 6.43 19.73
N PHE A 228 -23.46 5.29 19.27
CA PHE A 228 -22.03 4.96 19.35
C PHE A 228 -21.18 6.00 18.62
N ALA A 229 -21.57 6.39 17.41
CA ALA A 229 -20.86 7.39 16.62
C ALA A 229 -20.86 8.78 17.30
N GLN A 230 -21.96 9.17 17.93
CA GLN A 230 -22.05 10.41 18.70
C GLN A 230 -21.12 10.40 19.93
N VAL A 231 -21.15 9.31 20.70
CA VAL A 231 -20.34 9.17 21.92
C VAL A 231 -18.85 9.13 21.61
N GLU A 232 -18.46 8.45 20.54
CA GLU A 232 -17.06 8.27 20.16
C GLU A 232 -16.55 9.33 19.16
N GLY A 233 -17.40 10.27 18.74
CA GLY A 233 -17.03 11.33 17.78
C GLY A 233 -16.67 10.81 16.38
N ILE A 234 -17.41 9.83 15.88
CA ILE A 234 -17.14 9.14 14.61
C ILE A 234 -18.02 9.70 13.48
N HIS A 235 -17.42 10.00 12.33
CA HIS A 235 -18.15 10.23 11.08
C HIS A 235 -18.62 8.88 10.52
N LEU A 236 -19.92 8.61 10.59
CA LEU A 236 -20.51 7.30 10.32
C LEU A 236 -21.10 7.22 8.91
N PHE A 237 -20.63 6.23 8.17
CA PHE A 237 -21.08 5.85 6.85
C PHE A 237 -21.65 4.43 6.87
N LEU A 238 -22.75 4.22 6.16
CA LEU A 238 -23.44 2.94 6.08
C LEU A 238 -23.48 2.51 4.61
N GLN A 239 -22.96 1.32 4.31
CA GLN A 239 -22.96 0.77 2.95
C GLN A 239 -23.91 -0.42 2.86
N SER A 240 -25.01 -0.22 2.14
CA SER A 240 -25.94 -1.27 1.73
C SER A 240 -25.59 -1.81 0.34
N ASP A 241 -26.44 -2.68 -0.20
CA ASP A 241 -26.34 -3.12 -1.59
C ASP A 241 -26.67 -1.99 -2.59
N ASN A 242 -27.38 -0.95 -2.14
CA ASN A 242 -27.85 0.16 -2.98
C ASN A 242 -26.88 1.35 -3.04
N GLY A 243 -25.87 1.39 -2.17
CA GLY A 243 -24.92 2.49 -2.11
C GLY A 243 -24.45 2.82 -0.70
N ILE A 244 -23.78 3.96 -0.59
CA ILE A 244 -23.21 4.49 0.65
C ILE A 244 -24.03 5.70 1.06
N GLU A 245 -24.48 5.71 2.30
CA GLU A 245 -25.08 6.88 2.94
C GLU A 245 -24.14 7.41 4.02
N ARG A 246 -23.95 8.74 4.07
CA ARG A 246 -23.37 9.41 5.24
C ARG A 246 -24.47 9.57 6.27
N PHE A 247 -24.40 8.75 7.31
CA PHE A 247 -25.46 8.62 8.31
C PHE A 247 -25.30 9.63 9.46
N TYR A 248 -24.06 9.98 9.83
CA TYR A 248 -23.76 10.99 10.85
C TYR A 248 -22.36 11.59 10.64
N GLY A 249 -22.17 12.87 10.97
CA GLY A 249 -20.88 13.55 10.83
C GLY A 249 -20.61 14.13 9.43
N GLU A 250 -19.33 14.36 9.14
CA GLU A 250 -18.84 15.06 7.95
C GLU A 250 -18.02 14.14 7.02
N GLU A 251 -17.69 14.62 5.83
CA GLU A 251 -16.67 13.94 5.01
C GLU A 251 -15.30 14.04 5.69
N PRO A 252 -14.50 12.96 5.68
CA PRO A 252 -13.17 12.99 6.23
C PRO A 252 -12.23 13.84 5.37
N ALA A 253 -11.26 14.47 6.03
CA ALA A 253 -10.22 15.25 5.37
C ALA A 253 -8.89 15.17 6.12
N TYR A 254 -7.78 15.34 5.41
CA TYR A 254 -6.46 15.51 6.01
C TYR A 254 -5.73 16.72 5.41
N GLN A 255 -4.75 17.22 6.11
CA GLN A 255 -3.95 18.37 5.73
C GLN A 255 -2.54 17.96 5.31
N LEU A 256 -2.02 18.64 4.29
CA LEU A 256 -0.64 18.56 3.82
C LEU A 256 0.24 19.62 4.48
N ASN A 257 1.56 19.41 4.47
CA ASN A 257 2.52 20.33 5.07
C ASN A 257 2.52 21.73 4.43
N ASP A 258 2.08 21.85 3.17
CA ASP A 258 1.91 23.14 2.48
C ASP A 258 0.63 23.88 2.90
N GLY A 259 -0.13 23.32 3.85
CA GLY A 259 -1.41 23.83 4.33
C GLY A 259 -2.61 23.33 3.54
N SER A 260 -2.41 22.63 2.42
CA SER A 260 -3.51 22.16 1.57
C SER A 260 -4.37 21.12 2.30
N ARG A 261 -5.69 21.28 2.29
CA ARG A 261 -6.66 20.36 2.89
C ARG A 261 -7.29 19.48 1.81
N LEU A 262 -7.09 18.17 1.88
CA LEU A 262 -7.71 17.20 0.98
C LEU A 262 -8.90 16.54 1.66
N GLN A 263 -10.09 16.80 1.13
CA GLN A 263 -11.29 16.04 1.46
C GLN A 263 -11.34 14.79 0.57
N PHE A 264 -11.87 13.70 1.11
CA PHE A 264 -11.97 12.42 0.41
C PHE A 264 -13.24 11.67 0.81
N ASP A 265 -13.78 10.85 -0.07
CA ASP A 265 -14.88 9.96 0.28
C ASP A 265 -14.33 8.76 1.05
N ILE A 266 -15.12 8.18 1.96
CA ILE A 266 -14.65 7.11 2.84
C ILE A 266 -14.05 5.90 2.12
N ARG A 267 -14.33 5.68 0.82
CA ARG A 267 -13.76 4.58 0.03
C ARG A 267 -12.55 4.98 -0.82
N ASP A 268 -12.23 6.26 -0.89
CA ASP A 268 -11.13 6.76 -1.69
C ASP A 268 -9.81 6.23 -1.15
N PHE A 269 -8.86 6.06 -2.07
CA PHE A 269 -7.52 5.68 -1.70
C PHE A 269 -6.82 6.86 -1.02
N ILE A 270 -6.27 6.61 0.15
CA ILE A 270 -5.35 7.52 0.84
C ILE A 270 -4.12 6.72 1.26
N GLN A 271 -2.97 7.38 1.32
CA GLN A 271 -1.79 6.75 1.87
C GLN A 271 -2.02 6.35 3.32
N VAL A 272 -1.67 5.11 3.68
CA VAL A 272 -2.01 4.56 5.00
C VAL A 272 -1.11 5.08 6.12
N ASN A 273 0.06 5.62 5.78
CA ASN A 273 1.03 6.19 6.71
C ASN A 273 1.16 7.67 6.38
N GLY A 274 0.39 8.50 7.10
CA GLY A 274 0.31 9.93 6.86
C GLY A 274 1.66 10.64 6.94
N PRO A 275 2.46 10.44 8.01
CA PRO A 275 3.78 11.05 8.12
C PRO A 275 4.74 10.72 6.96
N LEU A 276 4.78 9.46 6.50
CA LEU A 276 5.63 9.09 5.38
C LEU A 276 5.10 9.58 4.04
N ASN A 277 3.79 9.72 3.87
CA ASN A 277 3.23 10.41 2.70
C ASN A 277 3.72 11.86 2.60
N GLN A 278 3.74 12.61 3.72
CA GLN A 278 4.28 13.98 3.72
C GLN A 278 5.75 14.00 3.31
N GLN A 279 6.56 13.08 3.84
CA GLN A 279 7.98 12.99 3.48
C GLN A 279 8.17 12.60 2.00
N MET A 280 7.33 11.72 1.47
CA MET A 280 7.31 11.36 0.06
C MET A 280 6.98 12.56 -0.83
N ILE A 281 5.96 13.35 -0.48
CA ILE A 281 5.60 14.59 -1.18
C ILE A 281 6.76 15.59 -1.12
N THR A 282 7.32 15.86 0.06
CA THR A 282 8.48 16.76 0.21
C THR A 282 9.65 16.32 -0.66
N THR A 283 9.95 15.01 -0.70
CA THR A 283 11.02 14.45 -1.53
C THR A 283 10.72 14.62 -3.01
N ALA A 284 9.46 14.44 -3.43
CA ALA A 284 9.04 14.66 -4.81
C ALA A 284 9.25 16.11 -5.25
N LEU A 285 8.84 17.08 -4.42
CA LEU A 285 9.02 18.50 -4.69
C LEU A 285 10.51 18.88 -4.77
N ASP A 286 11.31 18.39 -3.83
CA ASP A 286 12.76 18.62 -3.77
C ASP A 286 13.46 18.09 -5.03
N TRP A 287 13.17 16.84 -5.43
CA TRP A 287 13.87 16.19 -6.54
C TRP A 287 13.46 16.73 -7.92
N LEU A 288 12.21 17.16 -8.06
CA LEU A 288 11.75 17.83 -9.28
C LEU A 288 12.40 19.21 -9.45
N GLU A 289 12.79 19.87 -8.35
CA GLU A 289 13.41 21.21 -8.31
C GLU A 289 12.56 22.27 -9.05
N LEU A 290 11.28 22.31 -8.73
CA LEU A 290 10.28 23.08 -9.47
C LEU A 290 10.53 24.59 -9.46
N GLN A 291 10.27 25.21 -10.59
CA GLN A 291 10.33 26.65 -10.83
C GLN A 291 8.98 27.21 -11.28
N ALA A 292 8.77 28.51 -11.11
CA ALA A 292 7.51 29.18 -11.45
C ALA A 292 7.16 29.17 -12.96
N ASN A 293 8.10 28.80 -13.83
CA ASN A 293 7.88 28.63 -15.27
C ASN A 293 7.68 27.16 -15.68
N ASP A 294 7.74 26.22 -14.74
CA ASP A 294 7.55 24.80 -15.05
C ASP A 294 6.08 24.49 -15.37
N ARG A 295 5.90 23.59 -16.33
CA ARG A 295 4.63 22.93 -16.62
C ARG A 295 4.75 21.45 -16.26
N VAL A 296 4.05 21.04 -15.22
CA VAL A 296 4.17 19.70 -14.63
C VAL A 296 2.98 18.83 -15.00
N LEU A 297 3.25 17.60 -15.43
CA LEU A 297 2.23 16.57 -15.62
C LEU A 297 2.25 15.60 -14.43
N ASP A 298 1.11 15.43 -13.76
CA ASP A 298 0.92 14.47 -12.67
C ASP A 298 -0.05 13.36 -13.13
N LEU A 299 0.47 12.15 -13.32
CA LEU A 299 -0.26 11.01 -13.81
C LEU A 299 -0.67 10.08 -12.67
N PHE A 300 -1.88 9.52 -12.77
CA PHE A 300 -2.52 8.76 -11.69
C PHE A 300 -2.69 9.64 -10.44
N CYS A 301 -3.08 10.90 -10.67
CA CYS A 301 -3.05 11.93 -9.63
C CYS A 301 -4.05 11.69 -8.49
N GLY A 302 -5.02 10.77 -8.69
CA GLY A 302 -6.11 10.53 -7.75
C GLY A 302 -6.83 11.84 -7.42
N MET A 303 -6.99 12.10 -6.13
CA MET A 303 -7.61 13.33 -5.61
C MET A 303 -6.66 14.51 -5.42
N GLY A 304 -5.43 14.42 -5.95
CA GLY A 304 -4.46 15.52 -5.99
C GLY A 304 -3.43 15.53 -4.86
N ASN A 305 -3.02 14.35 -4.36
CA ASN A 305 -2.05 14.22 -3.26
C ASN A 305 -0.70 14.89 -3.58
N PHE A 306 -0.21 14.76 -4.82
CA PHE A 306 0.96 15.48 -5.32
C PHE A 306 0.58 16.75 -6.08
N THR A 307 -0.49 16.71 -6.88
CA THR A 307 -0.91 17.80 -7.76
C THR A 307 -1.08 19.14 -7.03
N LEU A 308 -1.71 19.13 -5.85
CA LEU A 308 -1.92 20.35 -5.07
C LEU A 308 -0.58 20.95 -4.59
N PRO A 309 0.30 20.20 -3.90
CA PRO A 309 1.64 20.69 -3.56
C PRO A 309 2.48 21.13 -4.76
N LEU A 310 2.45 20.39 -5.88
CA LEU A 310 3.15 20.77 -7.12
C LEU A 310 2.72 22.18 -7.59
N SER A 311 1.43 22.48 -7.50
CA SER A 311 0.85 23.75 -7.96
C SER A 311 1.32 24.98 -7.16
N ARG A 312 1.84 24.77 -5.95
CA ARG A 312 2.38 25.85 -5.11
C ARG A 312 3.70 26.40 -5.65
N LEU A 313 4.42 25.59 -6.45
CA LEU A 313 5.77 25.91 -6.93
C LEU A 313 5.82 26.08 -8.45
N ALA A 314 5.09 25.24 -9.19
CA ALA A 314 5.08 25.25 -10.64
C ALA A 314 4.19 26.36 -11.22
N GLY A 315 4.49 26.76 -12.46
CA GLY A 315 3.65 27.70 -13.20
C GLY A 315 2.28 27.11 -13.51
N VAL A 316 2.24 25.90 -14.06
CA VAL A 316 0.99 25.16 -14.34
C VAL A 316 1.16 23.68 -14.02
N VAL A 317 0.11 23.06 -13.48
CA VAL A 317 0.06 21.62 -13.24
C VAL A 317 -1.13 21.01 -13.96
N VAL A 318 -0.91 19.88 -14.63
CA VAL A 318 -1.98 19.08 -15.23
C VAL A 318 -2.05 17.73 -14.52
N GLY A 319 -3.17 17.44 -13.87
CA GLY A 319 -3.45 16.15 -13.25
C GLY A 319 -4.28 15.25 -14.17
N VAL A 320 -3.88 13.99 -14.33
CA VAL A 320 -4.62 13.00 -15.14
C VAL A 320 -4.95 11.78 -14.30
N GLU A 321 -6.24 11.42 -14.28
CA GLU A 321 -6.77 10.32 -13.50
C GLU A 321 -7.78 9.48 -14.33
N GLY A 322 -7.81 8.17 -14.11
CA GLY A 322 -8.67 7.25 -14.85
C GLY A 322 -10.12 7.25 -14.36
N VAL A 323 -10.37 7.58 -13.10
CA VAL A 323 -11.69 7.55 -12.47
C VAL A 323 -12.31 8.95 -12.43
N GLN A 324 -13.48 9.13 -13.06
CA GLN A 324 -14.15 10.43 -13.16
C GLN A 324 -14.51 11.01 -11.79
N GLU A 325 -14.97 10.18 -10.86
CA GLU A 325 -15.30 10.62 -9.50
C GLU A 325 -14.07 11.19 -8.77
N MET A 326 -12.87 10.63 -9.04
CA MET A 326 -11.62 11.12 -8.46
C MET A 326 -11.17 12.44 -9.10
N VAL A 327 -11.39 12.62 -10.40
CA VAL A 327 -11.15 13.91 -11.09
C VAL A 327 -12.02 15.01 -10.47
N ILE A 328 -13.32 14.76 -10.31
CA ILE A 328 -14.24 15.71 -9.67
C ILE A 328 -13.78 16.03 -8.24
N LYS A 329 -13.32 15.02 -7.49
CA LYS A 329 -12.78 15.22 -6.15
C LYS A 329 -11.51 16.09 -6.15
N ALA A 330 -10.60 15.84 -7.09
CA ALA A 330 -9.36 16.59 -7.23
C ALA A 330 -9.63 18.06 -7.59
N GLU A 331 -10.59 18.32 -8.49
CA GLU A 331 -11.05 19.67 -8.83
C GLU A 331 -11.65 20.38 -7.61
N GLN A 332 -12.51 19.71 -6.85
CA GLN A 332 -13.08 20.26 -5.60
C GLN A 332 -11.99 20.60 -4.59
N ASN A 333 -10.99 19.71 -4.43
CA ASN A 333 -9.84 19.97 -3.56
C ASN A 333 -9.02 21.15 -4.06
N ALA A 334 -8.74 21.27 -5.36
CA ALA A 334 -8.00 22.40 -5.90
C ALA A 334 -8.73 23.74 -5.68
N ILE A 335 -10.05 23.78 -5.91
CA ILE A 335 -10.89 24.96 -5.65
C ILE A 335 -10.85 25.33 -4.16
N ALA A 336 -11.05 24.35 -3.27
CA ALA A 336 -11.05 24.56 -1.81
C ALA A 336 -9.69 25.06 -1.28
N ASN A 337 -8.61 24.78 -2.00
CA ASN A 337 -7.24 25.19 -1.65
C ASN A 337 -6.73 26.41 -2.43
N HIS A 338 -7.60 27.04 -3.21
CA HIS A 338 -7.28 28.20 -4.07
C HIS A 338 -6.12 27.93 -5.05
N CYS A 339 -6.01 26.69 -5.54
CA CYS A 339 -5.04 26.32 -6.57
C CYS A 339 -5.64 26.58 -7.97
N LEU A 340 -5.42 27.79 -8.50
CA LEU A 340 -6.04 28.25 -9.75
C LEU A 340 -5.25 27.84 -11.02
N ASN A 341 -4.04 27.33 -10.87
CA ASN A 341 -3.12 26.95 -11.93
C ASN A 341 -3.09 25.43 -12.19
N ILE A 342 -4.16 24.71 -11.81
CA ILE A 342 -4.30 23.28 -12.04
C ILE A 342 -5.40 23.01 -13.08
N GLN A 343 -5.14 22.08 -13.98
CA GLN A 343 -6.16 21.48 -14.87
C GLN A 343 -6.23 19.97 -14.61
N PHE A 344 -7.44 19.42 -14.52
CA PHE A 344 -7.62 17.98 -14.38
C PHE A 344 -8.29 17.38 -15.62
N TYR A 345 -7.89 16.16 -15.96
CA TYR A 345 -8.48 15.41 -17.06
C TYR A 345 -8.77 13.98 -16.63
N GLN A 346 -9.96 13.50 -17.02
CA GLN A 346 -10.26 12.07 -16.98
C GLN A 346 -9.66 11.42 -18.23
N THR A 347 -8.78 10.43 -18.04
CA THR A 347 -8.23 9.63 -19.14
C THR A 347 -7.86 8.24 -18.63
N ASP A 348 -8.34 7.21 -19.33
CA ASP A 348 -7.81 5.86 -19.15
C ASP A 348 -6.38 5.81 -19.67
N LEU A 349 -5.43 5.92 -18.75
CA LEU A 349 -4.00 5.92 -19.07
C LEU A 349 -3.54 4.57 -19.64
N SER A 350 -4.31 3.48 -19.46
CA SER A 350 -3.98 2.16 -20.02
C SER A 350 -4.21 2.05 -21.54
N ALA A 351 -4.92 3.01 -22.11
CA ALA A 351 -5.12 3.16 -23.54
C ALA A 351 -4.20 4.25 -24.13
N SER A 352 -4.13 4.32 -25.47
CA SER A 352 -3.42 5.43 -26.11
C SER A 352 -4.09 6.77 -25.78
N PHE A 353 -3.28 7.74 -25.35
CA PHE A 353 -3.74 9.09 -25.00
C PHE A 353 -3.16 10.18 -25.92
N VAL A 354 -2.51 9.81 -27.02
CA VAL A 354 -1.88 10.74 -27.98
C VAL A 354 -2.87 11.76 -28.55
N ASP A 355 -4.14 11.38 -28.68
CA ASP A 355 -5.20 12.27 -29.18
C ASP A 355 -5.84 13.15 -28.11
N LYS A 356 -5.46 13.00 -26.84
CA LYS A 356 -6.03 13.80 -25.75
C LYS A 356 -5.52 15.25 -25.84
N PRO A 357 -6.36 16.26 -25.52
CA PRO A 357 -5.97 17.66 -25.61
C PRO A 357 -4.68 17.98 -24.83
N TRP A 358 -4.59 17.46 -23.60
CA TRP A 358 -3.45 17.66 -22.72
C TRP A 358 -2.16 17.01 -23.26
N ALA A 359 -2.25 15.91 -24.02
CA ALA A 359 -1.09 15.19 -24.53
C ALA A 359 -0.37 15.95 -25.68
N ARG A 360 -1.00 17.00 -26.22
CA ARG A 360 -0.40 17.89 -27.23
C ARG A 360 0.33 19.09 -26.60
N GLU A 361 0.25 19.22 -25.28
CA GLU A 361 0.93 20.29 -24.54
C GLU A 361 2.37 19.89 -24.20
N HIS A 362 3.21 20.89 -23.90
CA HIS A 362 4.60 20.68 -23.51
C HIS A 362 4.74 20.59 -22.00
N PHE A 363 5.30 19.49 -21.48
CA PHE A 363 5.61 19.32 -20.07
C PHE A 363 7.11 19.11 -19.88
N ASN A 364 7.75 19.95 -19.07
CA ASN A 364 9.17 19.79 -18.79
C ASN A 364 9.44 18.91 -17.55
N LYS A 365 8.43 18.67 -16.71
CA LYS A 365 8.50 17.78 -15.55
C LYS A 365 7.30 16.83 -15.54
N ILE A 366 7.53 15.56 -15.22
CA ILE A 366 6.46 14.56 -15.08
C ILE A 366 6.58 13.86 -13.72
N LEU A 367 5.46 13.66 -13.03
CA LEU A 367 5.32 12.79 -11.89
C LEU A 367 4.34 11.66 -12.23
N LEU A 368 4.64 10.43 -11.78
CA LEU A 368 3.71 9.31 -11.89
C LEU A 368 3.71 8.44 -10.63
N ASP A 369 2.52 8.12 -10.12
CA ASP A 369 2.28 7.18 -9.02
C ASP A 369 1.31 6.05 -9.46
N PRO A 370 1.71 5.17 -10.38
CA PRO A 370 0.82 4.18 -10.98
C PRO A 370 0.42 3.06 -10.01
N PRO A 371 -0.65 2.30 -10.37
CA PRO A 371 -1.03 1.09 -9.65
C PRO A 371 0.07 0.02 -9.69
N ARG A 372 -0.12 -1.07 -8.94
CA ARG A 372 0.84 -2.19 -8.83
C ARG A 372 1.24 -2.84 -10.16
N SER A 373 0.49 -2.63 -11.24
CA SER A 373 0.84 -3.09 -12.60
C SER A 373 1.95 -2.28 -13.26
N GLY A 374 2.33 -1.13 -12.69
CA GLY A 374 3.24 -0.15 -13.28
C GLY A 374 2.57 0.63 -14.42
N ALA A 375 3.39 1.39 -15.15
CA ALA A 375 2.97 2.31 -16.21
C ALA A 375 3.52 1.96 -17.60
N ALA A 376 4.07 0.75 -17.80
CA ALA A 376 4.65 0.32 -19.10
C ALA A 376 3.83 0.68 -20.34
N PHE A 377 2.49 0.62 -20.24
CA PHE A 377 1.57 0.95 -21.33
C PHE A 377 1.64 2.41 -21.79
N ALA A 378 2.05 3.34 -20.91
CA ALA A 378 2.07 4.77 -21.14
C ALA A 378 3.48 5.30 -21.45
N LEU A 379 4.53 4.62 -20.99
CA LEU A 379 5.89 5.18 -20.97
C LEU A 379 6.41 5.61 -22.34
N GLN A 380 6.09 4.88 -23.41
CA GLN A 380 6.54 5.27 -24.75
C GLN A 380 5.99 6.64 -25.15
N ALA A 381 4.68 6.85 -24.98
CA ALA A 381 4.03 8.12 -25.27
C ALA A 381 4.48 9.23 -24.30
N LEU A 382 4.83 8.89 -23.06
CA LEU A 382 5.41 9.85 -22.11
C LEU A 382 6.81 10.31 -22.51
N CYS A 383 7.63 9.41 -23.06
CA CYS A 383 8.95 9.77 -23.57
C CYS A 383 8.85 10.75 -24.74
N ASP A 384 7.80 10.65 -25.56
CA ASP A 384 7.55 11.57 -26.68
C ASP A 384 7.23 13.01 -26.21
N LEU A 385 6.78 13.18 -24.95
CA LEU A 385 6.61 14.50 -24.32
C LEU A 385 7.95 15.18 -24.02
N ASN A 386 9.07 14.45 -24.08
CA ASN A 386 10.44 14.97 -23.99
C ASN A 386 10.76 15.75 -22.70
N ALA A 387 10.07 15.45 -21.59
CA ALA A 387 10.31 16.10 -20.30
C ALA A 387 11.76 16.01 -19.84
N GLU A 388 12.26 17.05 -19.17
CA GLU A 388 13.62 17.09 -18.63
C GLU A 388 13.80 16.14 -17.44
N LYS A 389 12.76 16.02 -16.60
CA LYS A 389 12.74 15.15 -15.42
C LYS A 389 11.45 14.33 -15.36
N ILE A 390 11.58 13.07 -14.97
CA ILE A 390 10.47 12.17 -14.66
C ILE A 390 10.69 11.63 -13.26
N LEU A 391 9.73 11.84 -12.36
CA LEU A 391 9.74 11.31 -11.02
C LEU A 391 8.72 10.18 -10.90
N TYR A 392 9.21 8.98 -10.63
CA TYR A 392 8.39 7.77 -10.56
C TYR A 392 8.24 7.33 -9.10
N VAL A 393 7.00 7.29 -8.60
CA VAL A 393 6.63 6.66 -7.32
C VAL A 393 6.11 5.24 -7.60
N SER A 394 6.57 4.24 -6.87
CA SER A 394 6.17 2.85 -7.10
C SER A 394 6.03 2.05 -5.81
N CYS A 395 4.93 1.31 -5.70
CA CYS A 395 4.69 0.31 -4.67
C CYS A 395 5.04 -1.14 -5.10
N ASN A 396 5.62 -1.31 -6.28
CA ASN A 396 6.03 -2.62 -6.81
C ASN A 396 7.43 -2.56 -7.44
N PRO A 397 8.44 -3.17 -6.81
CA PRO A 397 9.82 -3.11 -7.30
C PRO A 397 9.99 -3.85 -8.64
N ALA A 398 9.19 -4.87 -8.93
CA ALA A 398 9.34 -5.63 -10.16
C ALA A 398 8.88 -4.83 -11.39
N THR A 399 7.76 -4.13 -11.28
CA THR A 399 7.25 -3.28 -12.36
C THR A 399 8.07 -2.00 -12.50
N LEU A 400 8.56 -1.41 -11.38
CA LEU A 400 9.49 -0.29 -11.45
C LEU A 400 10.74 -0.63 -12.26
N VAL A 401 11.38 -1.78 -12.02
CA VAL A 401 12.59 -2.17 -12.77
C VAL A 401 12.31 -2.31 -14.27
N ARG A 402 11.18 -2.91 -14.64
CA ARG A 402 10.74 -3.01 -16.05
C ARG A 402 10.50 -1.62 -16.65
N ASP A 403 9.83 -0.76 -15.92
CA ASP A 403 9.43 0.58 -16.39
C ASP A 403 10.65 1.51 -16.50
N ALA A 404 11.58 1.40 -15.55
CA ALA A 404 12.88 2.07 -15.59
C ALA A 404 13.71 1.64 -16.81
N GLU A 405 13.70 0.35 -17.17
CA GLU A 405 14.38 -0.13 -18.38
C GLU A 405 13.83 0.52 -19.65
N ILE A 406 12.50 0.69 -19.75
CA ILE A 406 11.85 1.37 -20.88
C ILE A 406 12.29 2.85 -20.94
N LEU A 407 12.28 3.56 -19.79
CA LEU A 407 12.74 4.94 -19.71
C LEU A 407 14.22 5.08 -20.08
N CYS A 408 15.08 4.18 -19.60
CA CYS A 408 16.51 4.16 -19.93
C CYS A 408 16.75 3.95 -21.43
N ASN A 409 16.03 3.02 -22.05
CA ASN A 409 16.10 2.78 -23.49
C ASN A 409 15.61 3.97 -24.32
N ALA A 410 14.74 4.83 -23.75
CA ALA A 410 14.26 6.06 -24.37
C ALA A 410 15.15 7.28 -24.10
N GLY A 411 16.34 7.09 -23.51
CA GLY A 411 17.33 8.16 -23.31
C GLY A 411 17.25 8.88 -21.97
N TYR A 412 16.44 8.40 -21.03
CA TYR A 412 16.50 8.86 -19.64
C TYR A 412 17.60 8.13 -18.87
N ARG A 413 18.10 8.74 -17.80
CA ARG A 413 18.99 8.10 -16.83
C ARG A 413 18.40 8.21 -15.44
N ILE A 414 18.56 7.16 -14.64
CA ILE A 414 18.24 7.19 -13.22
C ILE A 414 19.30 8.04 -12.52
N GLN A 415 18.89 9.17 -11.94
CA GLN A 415 19.80 10.02 -11.18
C GLN A 415 19.92 9.55 -9.74
N ARG A 416 18.77 9.37 -9.08
CA ARG A 416 18.70 8.98 -7.68
C ARG A 416 17.45 8.18 -7.37
N THR A 417 17.53 7.36 -6.32
CA THR A 417 16.40 6.57 -5.84
C THR A 417 16.41 6.46 -4.33
N ALA A 418 15.22 6.50 -3.73
CA ALA A 418 15.01 6.23 -2.31
C ALA A 418 13.92 5.16 -2.18
N MET A 419 14.04 4.36 -1.14
CA MET A 419 13.01 3.43 -0.74
C MET A 419 12.22 4.07 0.40
N ILE A 420 10.96 3.68 0.54
CA ILE A 420 10.05 4.18 1.57
C ILE A 420 9.51 2.99 2.33
N ASP A 421 9.73 2.93 3.64
CA ASP A 421 9.15 1.88 4.48
C ASP A 421 7.73 2.27 4.87
N MET A 422 6.85 2.39 3.86
CA MET A 422 5.46 2.80 4.04
C MET A 422 4.67 1.80 4.92
N PHE A 423 5.12 0.54 4.93
CA PHE A 423 4.49 -0.56 5.66
C PHE A 423 5.52 -1.41 6.44
N PRO A 424 6.05 -0.90 7.56
CA PRO A 424 6.93 -1.65 8.45
C PRO A 424 6.32 -3.01 8.83
N HIS A 425 7.18 -4.03 8.98
CA HIS A 425 6.82 -5.43 9.23
C HIS A 425 6.12 -6.16 8.09
N THR A 426 6.05 -5.58 6.88
CA THR A 426 5.46 -6.23 5.72
C THR A 426 6.46 -6.39 4.57
N ALA A 427 6.10 -7.26 3.61
CA ALA A 427 6.83 -7.45 2.37
C ALA A 427 6.65 -6.30 1.35
N HIS A 428 5.81 -5.30 1.64
CA HIS A 428 5.61 -4.16 0.75
C HIS A 428 6.86 -3.27 0.74
N LEU A 429 7.19 -2.78 -0.44
CA LEU A 429 8.28 -1.85 -0.68
C LEU A 429 7.78 -0.74 -1.59
N GLU A 430 7.79 0.48 -1.05
CA GLU A 430 7.59 1.68 -1.85
C GLU A 430 8.93 2.33 -2.18
N SER A 431 8.93 3.12 -3.25
CA SER A 431 10.12 3.78 -3.75
C SER A 431 9.76 5.01 -4.55
N ILE A 432 10.70 5.95 -4.58
CA ILE A 432 10.68 7.15 -5.40
C ILE A 432 12.00 7.18 -6.18
N THR A 433 11.90 7.38 -7.50
CA THR A 433 13.04 7.32 -8.42
C THR A 433 12.99 8.51 -9.36
N LEU A 434 14.06 9.30 -9.39
CA LEU A 434 14.20 10.43 -10.30
C LEU A 434 14.97 10.01 -11.54
N PHE A 435 14.39 10.31 -12.69
CA PHE A 435 15.01 10.20 -14.00
C PHE A 435 15.24 11.59 -14.58
N SER A 436 16.37 11.78 -15.25
CA SER A 436 16.62 12.97 -16.08
C SER A 436 16.86 12.57 -17.51
N LYS A 437 16.49 13.42 -18.46
CA LYS A 437 16.93 13.26 -19.84
C LYS A 437 18.46 13.33 -19.91
N SER A 438 19.06 12.39 -20.65
CA SER A 438 20.53 12.29 -20.78
C SER A 438 21.12 13.39 -21.65
#